data_AF-A0A926V1T5-F1
#
_entry.id   AF-A0A926V1T5-F1
#
_cell.length_a   1.000
_cell.length_b   1.000
_cell.length_c   1.000
_cell.angle_alpha   90.00
_cell.angle_beta   90.00
_cell.angle_gamma   90.00
#
_symmetry.space_group_name_H-M   'P 1'
#
loop_
_entity.id
_entity.type
_entity.pdbx_description
1 polymer ?
#
loop_
_entity_poly.entity_id
_entity_poly.type
_entity_poly.pdbx_seq_one_letter_code
_entity_poly.pdbx_strand_id
1 'polypeptide(L)'
;MNYQDRILYAMQYFHGTLEAARQGLRAMALLWNFHPYSCKVQALEPHSMSPFEDLNGFRYHDNWLRNFLIASSCNGRGTAKPYKHKLD
;
A
#
# COMPACT_ATOMS: atom_id res chain seq x y z
N MET A 1 8.27 -21.94 -2.77
CA MET A 1 6.96 -21.28 -2.62
C MET A 1 7.13 -19.81 -3.00
N ASN A 2 6.35 -19.29 -3.94
CA ASN A 2 6.39 -17.86 -4.32
C ASN A 2 5.90 -17.00 -3.12
N TYR A 3 6.36 -15.76 -2.99
CA TYR A 3 5.93 -14.82 -1.94
C TYR A 3 4.40 -14.67 -1.87
N GLN A 4 3.75 -14.55 -3.03
CA GLN A 4 2.28 -14.45 -3.12
C GLN A 4 1.59 -15.72 -2.59
N ASP A 5 2.11 -16.89 -2.94
CA ASP A 5 1.56 -18.17 -2.50
C ASP A 5 1.72 -18.37 -0.98
N ARG A 6 2.81 -17.89 -0.39
CA ARG A 6 2.98 -17.87 1.07
C ARG A 6 1.95 -16.97 1.77
N ILE A 7 1.63 -15.82 1.19
CA ILE A 7 0.59 -14.92 1.72
C ILE A 7 -0.79 -15.59 1.61
N LEU A 8 -1.11 -16.18 0.46
CA LEU A 8 -2.38 -16.88 0.26
C LEU A 8 -2.52 -18.06 1.23
N TYR A 9 -1.45 -18.84 1.42
CA TYR A 9 -1.41 -19.92 2.40
C TYR A 9 -1.66 -19.40 3.83
N ALA A 10 -1.02 -18.30 4.23
CA ALA A 10 -1.24 -17.67 5.53
C ALA A 10 -2.69 -17.15 5.71
N MET A 11 -3.33 -16.76 4.61
CA MET A 11 -4.75 -16.40 4.55
C MET A 11 -5.68 -17.61 4.40
N GLN A 12 -5.17 -18.83 4.53
CA GLN A 12 -5.90 -20.09 4.31
C GLN A 12 -6.63 -20.12 2.97
N TYR A 13 -6.04 -19.53 1.93
CA TYR A 13 -6.64 -19.40 0.59
C TYR A 13 -8.07 -18.84 0.62
N PHE A 14 -8.29 -17.79 1.43
CA PHE A 14 -9.58 -17.12 1.61
C PHE A 14 -10.66 -17.99 2.28
N HIS A 15 -10.26 -19.04 3.00
CA HIS A 15 -11.18 -19.82 3.80
C HIS A 15 -11.81 -18.99 4.94
N GLY A 16 -13.09 -19.23 5.24
CA GLY A 16 -13.84 -18.49 6.26
C GLY A 16 -14.94 -17.62 5.67
N THR A 17 -14.98 -16.34 6.05
CA THR A 17 -16.03 -15.40 5.62
C THR A 17 -15.56 -14.48 4.50
N LEU A 18 -16.51 -13.99 3.69
CA LEU A 18 -16.23 -12.99 2.65
C LEU A 18 -15.55 -11.74 3.20
N GLU A 19 -15.93 -11.31 4.42
CA GLU A 19 -15.33 -10.15 5.07
C GLU A 19 -13.87 -10.37 5.44
N ALA A 20 -13.51 -11.56 5.94
CA ALA A 20 -12.12 -11.91 6.22
C ALA A 20 -11.28 -11.96 4.92
N ALA A 21 -11.82 -12.56 3.86
CA ALA A 21 -11.18 -12.58 2.54
C ALA A 21 -10.96 -11.16 1.99
N ARG A 22 -11.97 -10.29 2.09
CA ARG A 22 -11.91 -8.88 1.69
C ARG A 22 -10.86 -8.10 2.47
N GLN A 23 -10.77 -8.30 3.78
CA GLN A 23 -9.75 -7.66 4.62
C GLN A 23 -8.34 -8.12 4.25
N GLY A 24 -8.13 -9.42 4.04
CA GLY A 24 -6.82 -9.95 3.65
C GLY A 24 -6.38 -9.49 2.25
N LEU A 25 -7.29 -9.49 1.26
CA LEU A 25 -7.01 -8.93 -0.06
C LEU A 25 -6.67 -7.44 0.01
N ARG A 26 -7.42 -6.67 0.81
CA ARG A 26 -7.16 -5.26 1.04
C ARG A 26 -5.79 -5.04 1.66
N ALA A 27 -5.41 -5.84 2.66
CA ALA A 27 -4.10 -5.77 3.29
C ALA A 27 -2.98 -6.06 2.28
N MET A 28 -3.13 -7.10 1.46
CA MET A 28 -2.18 -7.44 0.40
C MET A 28 -2.04 -6.31 -0.64
N ALA A 29 -3.15 -5.74 -1.08
CA ALA A 29 -3.16 -4.63 -2.03
C ALA A 29 -2.50 -3.36 -1.43
N LEU A 30 -2.76 -3.04 -0.16
CA LEU A 30 -2.13 -1.91 0.51
C LEU A 30 -0.62 -2.13 0.63
N LEU A 31 -0.18 -3.31 1.06
CA LEU A 31 1.24 -3.63 1.14
C LEU A 31 1.91 -3.46 -0.22
N TRP A 32 1.31 -4.01 -1.28
CA TRP A 32 1.88 -3.91 -2.63
C TRP A 32 1.97 -2.46 -3.14
N ASN A 33 0.95 -1.65 -2.88
CA ASN A 33 0.92 -0.26 -3.37
C ASN A 33 1.87 0.67 -2.62
N PHE A 34 2.07 0.46 -1.31
CA PHE A 34 2.91 1.33 -0.48
C PHE A 34 4.33 0.79 -0.26
N HIS A 35 4.62 -0.45 -0.67
CA HIS A 35 5.96 -1.00 -0.59
C HIS A 35 6.89 -0.16 -1.47
N PRO A 36 8.06 0.26 -0.94
CA PRO A 36 8.98 1.08 -1.71
C PRO A 36 9.54 0.30 -2.89
N TYR A 37 9.80 0.96 -4.02
CA TYR A 37 10.52 0.31 -5.10
C TYR A 37 11.94 -0.09 -4.66
N SER A 38 12.60 -0.94 -5.44
CA SER A 38 14.02 -1.23 -5.20
C SER A 38 14.86 0.06 -5.30
N CYS A 39 15.97 0.15 -4.58
CA CYS A 39 16.85 1.34 -4.62
C CYS A 39 17.30 1.70 -6.05
N LYS A 40 17.43 0.69 -6.92
CA LYS A 40 17.76 0.89 -8.34
C LYS A 40 16.69 1.68 -9.08
N VAL A 41 15.41 1.40 -8.81
CA VAL A 41 14.28 2.09 -9.43
C VAL A 41 14.09 3.47 -8.83
N GLN A 42 14.26 3.61 -7.52
CA GLN A 42 14.19 4.91 -6.83
C GLN A 42 15.26 5.90 -7.32
N ALA A 43 16.41 5.41 -7.81
CA ALA A 43 17.50 6.22 -8.33
C ALA A 43 17.31 6.65 -9.81
N LEU A 44 16.25 6.18 -10.48
CA LEU A 44 15.93 6.59 -11.85
C LEU A 44 14.98 7.79 -11.82
N GLU A 45 15.14 8.71 -12.78
CA GLU A 45 14.19 9.79 -13.00
C GLU A 45 12.96 9.28 -13.80
N PRO A 46 11.73 9.66 -13.42
CA PRO A 46 11.38 10.46 -12.26
C PRO A 46 11.48 9.65 -10.95
N HIS A 47 12.04 10.28 -9.91
CA HIS A 47 12.21 9.68 -8.59
C HIS A 47 10.87 9.23 -8.00
N SER A 48 10.54 7.95 -8.20
CA SER A 48 9.33 7.35 -7.64
C SER A 48 9.65 6.44 -6.47
N MET A 49 8.91 6.62 -5.39
CA MET A 49 9.10 5.85 -4.17
C MET A 49 8.25 4.58 -4.16
N SER A 50 7.05 4.59 -4.74
CA SER A 50 6.10 3.47 -4.64
C SER A 50 5.00 3.52 -5.71
N PRO A 51 4.34 2.39 -6.03
CA PRO A 51 3.21 2.37 -6.97
C PRO A 51 2.06 3.29 -6.58
N PHE A 52 1.83 3.49 -5.28
CA PHE A 52 0.81 4.42 -4.79
C PHE A 52 1.08 5.84 -5.28
N GLU A 53 2.34 6.26 -5.21
CA GLU A 53 2.76 7.60 -5.59
C GLU A 53 2.59 7.81 -7.11
N ASP A 54 3.00 6.83 -7.92
CA ASP A 54 2.83 6.87 -9.38
C ASP A 54 1.36 6.95 -9.80
N LEU A 55 0.51 6.13 -9.17
CA LEU A 55 -0.89 6.05 -9.54
C LEU A 55 -1.69 7.29 -9.12
N ASN A 56 -1.32 7.90 -7.98
CA ASN A 56 -2.08 8.99 -7.38
C ASN A 56 -1.50 10.38 -7.65
N GLY A 57 -0.21 10.49 -8.00
CA GLY A 57 0.51 11.75 -8.15
C GLY A 57 0.71 12.52 -6.85
N PHE A 58 0.55 11.87 -5.69
CA PHE A 58 0.77 12.48 -4.38
C PHE A 58 1.23 11.44 -3.34
N ARG A 59 1.88 11.92 -2.28
CA ARG A 59 2.19 11.15 -1.06
C ARG A 59 1.73 11.90 0.20
N TYR A 60 1.49 11.17 1.30
CA TYR A 60 1.12 11.80 2.58
C TYR A 60 2.35 12.26 3.38
N HIS A 61 3.46 11.53 3.26
CA HIS A 61 4.72 11.74 3.95
C HIS A 61 5.87 11.13 3.16
N ASP A 62 7.11 11.57 3.39
CA ASP A 62 8.31 10.99 2.76
C ASP A 62 8.66 9.59 3.28
N ASN A 63 8.02 9.14 4.37
CA ASN A 63 8.25 7.82 4.94
C ASN A 63 7.13 6.88 4.46
N TRP A 64 7.52 5.86 3.70
CA TRP A 64 6.58 4.91 3.10
C TRP A 64 5.70 4.19 4.14
N LEU A 65 6.24 3.85 5.32
CA LEU A 65 5.49 3.17 6.36
C LEU A 65 4.41 4.09 6.94
N ARG A 66 4.70 5.39 7.03
CA ARG A 66 3.71 6.39 7.47
C ARG A 66 2.60 6.56 6.45
N ASN A 67 2.90 6.52 5.16
CA ASN A 67 1.88 6.51 4.09
C ASN A 67 0.97 5.28 4.21
N PHE A 68 1.56 4.10 4.42
CA PHE A 68 0.82 2.86 4.63
C PHE A 68 -0.09 2.92 5.87
N LEU A 69 0.42 3.42 7.00
CA LEU A 69 -0.35 3.56 8.23
C LEU A 69 -1.50 4.55 8.05
N ILE A 70 -1.28 5.70 7.40
CA ILE A 70 -2.35 6.69 7.13
C ILE A 70 -3.44 6.08 6.21
N ALA A 71 -3.05 5.34 5.16
CA ALA A 71 -4.00 4.74 4.23
C ALA A 71 -4.79 3.57 4.86
N SER A 72 -4.18 2.86 5.81
CA SER A 72 -4.82 1.74 6.54
C SER A 72 -5.60 2.20 7.78
N SER A 73 -5.23 3.31 8.43
CA SER A 73 -5.72 3.70 9.77
C SER A 73 -7.18 4.15 9.84
N CYS A 74 -7.91 4.26 8.74
CA CYS A 74 -9.24 4.88 8.80
C CYS A 74 -10.33 4.25 7.94
N ASN A 75 -10.09 3.20 7.15
CA ASN A 75 -11.09 2.72 6.18
C ASN A 75 -11.75 3.84 5.33
N GLY A 76 -11.06 5.00 5.17
CA GLY A 76 -11.59 6.23 4.55
C GLY A 76 -12.60 7.06 5.36
N ARG A 77 -12.86 6.74 6.64
CA ARG A 77 -13.93 7.36 7.47
C ARG A 77 -13.48 8.51 8.39
N GLY A 78 -12.20 8.87 8.39
CA GLY A 78 -11.72 10.04 9.13
C GLY A 78 -12.21 11.32 8.46
N THR A 79 -12.87 12.19 9.22
CA THR A 79 -13.37 13.51 8.76
C THR A 79 -12.25 14.49 8.41
N ALA A 80 -11.00 14.18 8.80
CA ALA A 80 -9.82 14.97 8.48
C ALA A 80 -9.21 14.50 7.15
N LYS A 81 -9.16 15.39 6.15
CA LYS A 81 -8.37 15.15 4.94
C LYS A 81 -6.89 15.12 5.34
N PRO A 82 -6.15 14.00 5.17
CA PRO A 82 -4.72 14.00 5.39
C PRO A 82 -4.05 14.99 4.44
N TYR A 83 -3.03 15.71 4.91
CA TYR A 83 -2.20 16.55 4.06
C TYR A 83 -1.61 15.72 2.91
N LYS A 84 -1.69 16.25 1.69
CA LYS A 84 -1.19 15.60 0.48
C LYS A 84 -0.08 16.47 -0.10
N HIS A 85 1.10 15.90 -0.22
CA HIS A 85 2.19 16.49 -0.99
C HIS A 85 1.99 16.09 -2.45
N LYS A 86 1.64 17.05 -3.30
CA LYS A 86 1.64 16.84 -4.76
C LYS A 86 3.09 16.73 -5.23
N LEU A 87 3.33 15.84 -6.17
CA LEU A 87 4.55 15.84 -6.94
C LEU A 87 4.33 16.80 -8.11
N ASP A 88 5.17 17.82 -8.19
CA ASP A 88 5.16 18.84 -9.26
C ASP A 88 5.73 18.28 -10.57
#